data_AF-A0A2N5NUV8-F1
#
_entry.id   AF-A0A2N5NUV8-F1
#
_cell.length_a   1.000
_cell.length_b   1.000
_cell.length_c   1.000
_cell.angle_alpha   90.00
_cell.angle_beta   90.00
_cell.angle_gamma   90.00
#
_symmetry.space_group_name_H-M   'P 1'
#
loop_
_entity.id
_entity.type
_entity.pdbx_description
1 polymer ?
#
loop_
_entity_poly.entity_id
_entity_poly.type
_entity_poly.pdbx_seq_one_letter_code
_entity_poly.pdbx_strand_id
1 'polypeptide(L)' 'MLGNEEKKQRPQDKWDEKAGLVPKTYKINKKVAEEFKEACKESGVAMGTQLTKLMKQFVEEVNNR' A
#
# COMPACT_ATOMS: atom_id res chain seq x y z
N MET A 1 -16.45 1.63 15.18
CA MET A 1 -17.07 2.94 14.90
C MET A 1 -16.59 3.37 13.52
N LEU A 2 -17.41 3.17 12.50
CA LEU A 2 -17.14 3.63 11.13
C LEU A 2 -17.62 5.08 11.05
N GLY A 3 -16.70 6.02 11.27
CA GLY A 3 -16.95 7.45 11.16
C GLY A 3 -17.13 7.83 9.70
N ASN A 4 -18.38 8.06 9.33
CA ASN A 4 -18.79 8.64 8.06
C ASN A 4 -18.53 10.16 8.14
N GLU A 5 -17.27 10.57 7.93
CA GLU A 5 -16.93 11.98 7.77
C GLU A 5 -16.86 12.28 6.27
N GLU A 6 -17.67 13.24 5.81
CA GLU A 6 -17.58 13.83 4.48
C GLU A 6 -16.15 14.34 4.25
N LYS A 7 -15.32 13.50 3.63
CA LYS A 7 -13.93 13.81 3.35
C LYS A 7 -13.91 14.91 2.28
N LYS A 8 -13.57 16.13 2.71
CA LYS A 8 -13.11 17.20 1.81
C LYS A 8 -12.07 16.61 0.88
N GLN A 9 -12.42 16.45 -0.39
CA GLN A 9 -11.57 15.84 -1.41
C GLN A 9 -10.33 16.72 -1.58
N ARG A 10 -9.18 16.26 -1.07
CA ARG A 10 -7.93 17.02 -1.16
C ARG A 10 -7.39 16.89 -2.58
N PRO A 11 -6.61 17.87 -3.06
CA PRO A 11 -5.95 17.76 -4.37
C PRO A 11 -5.11 16.49 -4.52
N GLN A 12 -4.54 15.99 -3.41
CA GLN A 12 -3.82 14.71 -3.35
C GLN A 12 -4.71 13.54 -3.73
N ASP A 13 -5.94 13.49 -3.20
CA ASP A 13 -6.86 12.38 -3.42
C ASP A 13 -7.27 12.29 -4.91
N LYS A 14 -7.34 13.43 -5.62
CA LYS A 14 -7.59 13.48 -7.08
C LYS A 14 -6.43 12.91 -7.90
N TRP A 15 -5.20 13.06 -7.41
CA TRP A 15 -4.00 12.51 -8.06
C TRP A 15 -3.89 11.01 -7.81
N ASP A 16 -4.18 10.58 -6.58
CA ASP A 16 -4.19 9.18 -6.19
C ASP A 16 -5.29 8.39 -6.92
N GLU A 17 -6.50 8.96 -7.09
CA GLU A 17 -7.57 8.37 -7.92
C GLU A 17 -7.12 8.18 -9.37
N LYS A 18 -6.46 9.19 -9.95
CA LYS A 18 -5.95 9.13 -11.32
C LYS A 18 -4.83 8.09 -11.48
N ALA A 19 -4.09 7.81 -10.41
CA ALA A 19 -3.07 6.77 -10.33
C ALA A 19 -3.64 5.40 -9.90
N GLY A 20 -4.95 5.28 -9.61
CA GLY A 20 -5.59 4.07 -9.12
C GLY A 20 -5.16 3.64 -7.71
N LEU A 21 -4.61 4.56 -6.93
CA LEU A 21 -4.11 4.31 -5.57
C LEU A 21 -5.27 4.46 -4.58
N VAL A 22 -5.59 3.38 -3.87
CA VAL A 22 -6.64 3.38 -2.84
C VAL A 22 -6.01 3.17 -1.47
N PRO A 23 -6.26 4.05 -0.47
CA PRO A 23 -5.79 3.84 0.88
C PRO A 23 -6.57 2.68 1.51
N LYS A 24 -5.96 1.50 1.57
CA LYS A 24 -6.45 0.35 2.33
C LYS A 24 -5.68 0.23 3.63
N THR A 25 -6.37 0.32 4.76
CA THR A 25 -5.78 0.07 6.08
C THR A 25 -6.03 -1.37 6.48
N TYR A 26 -4.96 -2.13 6.70
CA TYR A 26 -5.02 -3.51 7.18
C TYR A 26 -4.09 -3.67 8.38
N LYS A 27 -4.42 -4.63 9.27
CA LYS A 27 -3.59 -4.91 10.44
C LYS A 27 -2.42 -5.78 10.00
N ILE A 28 -1.20 -5.29 10.24
CA ILE A 28 0.03 -6.05 10.07
C ILE A 28 0.78 -6.13 11.39
N ASN A 29 1.62 -7.15 11.51
CA ASN A 29 2.53 -7.25 12.65
C ASN A 29 3.52 -6.09 12.62
N LYS A 30 3.61 -5.34 13.74
CA LYS A 30 4.48 -4.17 13.87
C LYS A 30 5.93 -4.50 13.55
N LYS A 31 6.44 -5.65 14.01
CA LYS A 31 7.84 -6.04 13.79
C LYS A 31 8.15 -6.22 12.30
N VAL A 32 7.26 -6.90 11.59
CA VAL A 32 7.37 -7.12 10.14
C VAL A 32 7.27 -5.79 9.37
N ALA A 33 6.43 -4.86 9.82
CA ALA A 33 6.29 -3.55 9.18
C ALA A 33 7.57 -2.71 9.28
N GLU A 34 8.21 -2.71 10.46
CA GLU A 34 9.48 -2.01 10.68
C GLU A 34 10.62 -2.66 9.89
N GLU A 35 10.76 -3.99 9.95
CA GLU A 35 11.77 -4.72 9.16
C GLU A 35 11.60 -4.48 7.65
N PHE A 36 10.36 -4.48 7.15
CA PHE A 36 10.09 -4.18 5.74
C PHE A 36 10.47 -2.75 5.37
N LYS A 37 10.25 -1.79 6.26
CA LYS A 37 10.63 -0.39 6.06
C LYS A 37 12.15 -0.23 6.02
N GLU A 38 12.88 -0.88 6.93
CA GLU A 38 14.35 -0.88 6.92
C GLU A 38 14.89 -1.52 5.64
N ALA A 39 14.38 -2.70 5.26
CA ALA A 39 14.79 -3.37 4.02
C ALA A 39 14.53 -2.53 2.77
N CYS A 40 13.39 -1.83 2.69
CA CYS A 40 13.09 -0.92 1.60
C CYS A 40 14.07 0.28 1.58
N LYS A 41 14.43 0.80 2.75
CA LYS A 41 15.37 1.92 2.89
C LYS A 41 16.77 1.53 2.46
N GLU A 42 17.26 0.35 2.89
CA GLU A 42 18.56 -0.19 2.48
C GLU A 42 18.62 -0.47 0.98
N SER A 43 17.52 -0.98 0.42
CA SER A 43 17.41 -1.26 -1.02
C SER A 43 17.17 -0.02 -1.89
N GLY A 44 16.97 1.16 -1.28
CA GLY A 44 16.68 2.40 -2.00
C GLY A 44 15.33 2.42 -2.73
N VAL A 45 14.38 1.58 -2.33
CA VAL A 45 13.05 1.47 -2.96
C VAL A 45 11.97 2.08 -2.10
N ALA A 46 10.97 2.70 -2.73
CA ALA A 46 9.80 3.17 -2.02
C ALA A 46 8.97 1.99 -1.49
N MET A 47 8.59 2.06 -0.21
CA MET A 47 7.82 1.03 0.49
C MET A 47 6.53 0.66 -0.26
N GLY A 48 5.82 1.67 -0.81
CA GLY A 48 4.62 1.46 -1.62
C GLY A 48 4.89 0.69 -2.92
N THR A 49 5.95 1.04 -3.64
CA THR A 49 6.32 0.35 -4.90
C THR A 49 6.69 -1.10 -4.65
N GLN A 50 7.48 -1.38 -3.62
CA GLN A 50 7.86 -2.74 -3.26
C GLN A 50 6.66 -3.56 -2.80
N LEU A 51 5.77 -2.96 -2.01
CA LEU A 51 4.51 -3.59 -1.59
C LEU A 51 3.62 -3.94 -2.79
N THR A 52 3.44 -3.01 -3.74
CA THR A 52 2.66 -3.26 -4.96
C THR A 52 3.26 -4.38 -5.80
N LYS A 53 4.60 -4.47 -5.88
CA LYS A 53 5.29 -5.57 -6.57
C LYS A 53 4.97 -6.92 -5.92
N LEU A 54 5.10 -7.03 -4.60
CA LEU A 54 4.80 -8.26 -3.86
C LEU A 54 3.33 -8.66 -4.01
N MET A 55 2.40 -7.69 -3.96
CA MET A 55 0.99 -7.95 -4.20
C MET A 55 0.73 -8.50 -5.61
N LYS A 56 1.34 -7.92 -6.64
CA LYS A 56 1.19 -8.41 -8.03
C LYS A 56 1.75 -9.82 -8.21
N GLN A 57 2.93 -10.09 -7.64
CA GLN A 57 3.54 -11.42 -7.70
C GLN A 57 2.64 -12.48 -7.06
N PHE A 58 2.06 -12.19 -5.89
CA PHE A 58 1.14 -13.12 -5.23
C PHE A 58 -0.15 -13.35 -6.04
N VAL A 59 -0.70 -12.30 -6.66
CA VAL A 59 -1.88 -12.44 -7.54
C VAL A 59 -1.56 -13.31 -8.76
N GLU A 60 -0.40 -13.13 -9.39
CA GLU A 60 0.04 -13.94 -10.52
C GLU A 60 0.26 -15.40 -10.13
N GLU A 61 0.89 -15.65 -8.97
CA GLU A 61 1.08 -17.00 -8.42
C GLU A 61 -0.25 -17.72 -8.18
N VAL A 62 -1.25 -17.01 -7.62
CA VAL A 62 -2.58 -17.57 -7.37
C VAL A 62 -3.37 -17.78 -8.66
N ASN A 63 -3.26 -16.90 -9.65
CA ASN A 63 -3.99 -17.02 -10.92
C ASN A 63 -3.38 -18.09 -11.86
N ASN A 64 -2.09 -18.38 -11.74
CA ASN A 64 -1.42 -19.46 -12.47
C ASN A 64 -1.51 -20.82 -11.77
N ARG A 65 -2.31 -20.94 -10.71
CA ARG A 65 -2.59 -22.19 -10.00
C ARG A 65 -3.91 -22.81 -10.45
#